data_AF-A0A6A4FVM1-F1
#
_entry.id   AF-A0A6A4FVM1-F1
#
_cell.length_a   1.000
_cell.length_b   1.000
_cell.length_c   1.000
_cell.angle_alpha   90.00
_cell.angle_beta   90.00
_cell.angle_gamma   90.00
#
_symmetry.space_group_name_H-M   'P 1'
#
loop_
_entity.id
_entity.type
_entity.pdbx_description
1 polymer ?
#
loop_
_entity_poly.entity_id
_entity_poly.type
_entity_poly.pdbx_seq_one_letter_code
_entity_poly.pdbx_strand_id
1 'polypeptide(L)'
;MLQCTMAIGGVGHTVEIDETSLKKKSKYGRGRQHEDYWLFGGVDRNTGRWFGIITSADRKKKPLSPLIAKHIAAGSTIISDQFSSYVSVNGKHTLENNKWLKGKNYTHKWVNHDK
;
A
#
# COMPACT_ATOMS: atom_id res chain seq x y z
N MET A 1 16.89 7.07 22.22
CA MET A 1 15.65 6.50 21.64
C MET A 1 15.98 6.10 20.21
N LEU A 2 16.20 4.81 19.94
CA LEU A 2 16.56 4.33 18.59
C LEU A 2 15.32 4.42 17.70
N GLN A 3 15.22 5.47 16.87
CA GLN A 3 14.29 5.47 15.74
C GLN A 3 14.87 4.58 14.64
N CYS A 4 14.76 3.26 14.81
CA CYS A 4 14.95 2.34 13.71
C CYS A 4 13.67 2.38 12.87
N THR A 5 13.56 3.36 11.98
CA THR A 5 12.55 3.30 10.92
C THR A 5 12.99 2.20 9.97
N MET A 6 12.56 0.96 10.24
CA MET A 6 12.74 -0.21 9.36
C MET A 6 11.83 -0.06 8.13
N ALA A 7 12.03 1.01 7.37
CA ALA A 7 11.47 1.14 6.05
C ALA A 7 12.17 0.13 5.14
N ILE A 8 11.41 -0.48 4.23
CA ILE A 8 11.93 -1.41 3.23
C ILE A 8 12.16 -0.68 1.90
N GLY A 9 12.97 -1.26 1.02
CA GLY A 9 13.33 -0.66 -0.26
C GLY A 9 14.46 0.37 -0.15
N GLY A 10 14.45 1.34 -1.06
CA GLY A 10 15.48 2.36 -1.25
C GLY A 10 15.82 2.53 -2.73
N VAL A 11 16.81 3.38 -3.03
CA VAL A 11 17.29 3.60 -4.40
C VAL A 11 17.72 2.27 -5.03
N GLY A 12 17.16 1.94 -6.20
CA GLY A 12 17.44 0.69 -6.90
C GLY A 12 16.65 -0.53 -6.40
N HIS A 13 15.84 -0.38 -5.34
CA HIS A 13 14.99 -1.45 -4.84
C HIS A 13 13.59 -1.38 -5.43
N THR A 14 12.95 -2.54 -5.52
CA THR A 14 11.58 -2.70 -5.98
C THR A 14 10.71 -3.25 -4.86
N VAL A 15 9.74 -2.45 -4.41
CA VAL A 15 8.79 -2.82 -3.36
C VAL A 15 7.42 -3.04 -3.98
N GLU A 16 6.89 -4.25 -3.83
CA GLU A 16 5.51 -4.56 -4.20
C GLU A 16 4.60 -4.24 -3.01
N ILE A 17 3.45 -3.65 -3.28
CA ILE A 17 2.43 -3.36 -2.27
C ILE A 17 1.12 -4.02 -2.66
N ASP A 18 0.37 -4.49 -1.67
CA ASP A 18 -0.92 -5.14 -1.86
C ASP A 18 -1.87 -4.92 -0.67
N GLU A 19 -3.17 -5.07 -0.94
CA GLU A 19 -4.27 -4.97 0.02
C GLU A 19 -5.10 -6.26 0.04
N THR A 20 -5.08 -6.98 1.15
CA THR A 20 -5.89 -8.19 1.34
C THR A 20 -7.02 -7.94 2.34
N SER A 21 -8.26 -8.16 1.91
CA SER A 21 -9.41 -8.15 2.83
C SER A 21 -9.35 -9.34 3.80
N LEU A 22 -9.35 -9.05 5.09
CA LEU A 22 -9.42 -10.03 6.18
C LEU A 22 -10.87 -10.36 6.57
N LYS A 23 -11.85 -9.88 5.80
CA LYS A 23 -13.26 -10.16 6.05
C LYS A 23 -13.49 -11.67 6.00
N LYS A 24 -14.00 -12.22 7.10
CA LYS A 24 -14.63 -13.55 7.04
C LYS A 24 -15.88 -13.44 6.17
N LYS A 25 -15.78 -13.89 4.92
CA LYS A 25 -16.91 -13.88 3.98
C LYS A 25 -18.03 -14.73 4.57
N SER A 26 -19.16 -14.09 4.85
CA SER A 26 -20.41 -14.80 5.08
C SER A 26 -20.78 -15.53 3.79
N LYS A 27 -20.82 -16.86 3.83
CA LYS A 27 -21.30 -17.66 2.69
C LYS A 27 -22.81 -17.44 2.58
N TYR A 28 -23.27 -16.93 1.43
CA TYR A 28 -24.69 -16.67 1.14
C TYR A 28 -25.37 -15.62 2.03
N GLY A 29 -24.62 -14.67 2.60
CA GLY A 29 -25.20 -13.64 3.49
C GLY A 29 -25.75 -14.19 4.81
N ARG A 30 -25.44 -15.45 5.15
CA ARG A 30 -25.83 -16.10 6.41
C ARG A 30 -24.68 -16.07 7.43
N GLY A 31 -25.01 -15.88 8.70
CA GLY A 31 -24.05 -15.87 9.82
C GLY A 31 -23.62 -14.46 10.25
N ARG A 32 -22.72 -14.40 11.24
CA ARG A 32 -22.26 -13.15 11.86
C ARG A 32 -21.50 -12.29 10.85
N GLN A 33 -21.98 -11.07 10.63
CA GLN A 33 -21.25 -10.06 9.87
C GLN A 33 -20.10 -9.56 10.76
N HIS A 34 -18.87 -9.74 10.28
CA HIS A 34 -17.68 -9.22 10.92
C HIS A 34 -17.31 -7.89 10.28
N GLU A 35 -16.72 -7.01 11.08
CA GLU A 35 -16.13 -5.76 10.61
C GLU A 35 -15.10 -6.01 9.49
N ASP A 36 -15.08 -5.12 8.50
CA ASP A 36 -14.21 -5.22 7.33
C ASP A 36 -12.78 -4.79 7.67
N TYR A 37 -11.96 -5.72 8.18
CA TYR A 37 -10.53 -5.49 8.33
C TYR A 37 -9.78 -5.69 7.01
N TRP A 38 -8.76 -4.88 6.77
CA TRP A 38 -7.91 -4.94 5.59
C TRP A 38 -6.45 -5.03 6.03
N LEU A 39 -5.69 -5.96 5.46
CA LEU A 39 -4.25 -6.03 5.61
C LEU A 39 -3.60 -5.28 4.45
N PHE A 40 -2.90 -4.19 4.75
CA PHE A 40 -2.02 -3.52 3.80
C PHE A 40 -0.60 -3.99 4.03
N GLY A 41 0.08 -4.48 3.01
CA GLY A 41 1.44 -4.97 3.11
C GLY A 41 2.31 -4.57 1.95
N GLY A 42 3.60 -4.78 2.12
CA GLY A 42 4.54 -4.69 1.02
C GLY A 42 5.79 -5.51 1.25
N VAL A 43 6.42 -5.92 0.15
CA VAL A 43 7.63 -6.74 0.14
C VAL A 43 8.66 -6.14 -0.80
N ASP A 44 9.89 -6.01 -0.32
CA ASP A 44 11.04 -5.61 -1.13
C ASP A 44 11.57 -6.85 -1.86
N ARG A 45 11.45 -6.86 -3.18
CA ARG A 45 11.90 -7.97 -4.04
C ARG A 45 13.40 -8.22 -3.97
N ASN A 46 14.18 -7.18 -3.66
CA ASN A 46 15.62 -7.29 -3.61
C ASN A 46 16.10 -7.97 -2.33
N THR A 47 15.41 -7.76 -1.20
CA THR A 47 15.85 -8.21 0.13
C THR A 47 14.94 -9.25 0.76
N GLY A 48 13.73 -9.46 0.23
CA GLY A 48 12.69 -10.30 0.83
C GLY A 48 12.08 -9.71 2.12
N ARG A 49 12.50 -8.51 2.54
CA ARG A 49 11.94 -7.84 3.72
C ARG A 49 10.53 -7.38 3.42
N TRP A 50 9.63 -7.55 4.39
CA TRP A 50 8.22 -7.24 4.22
C TRP A 50 7.66 -6.52 5.44
N PHE A 51 6.52 -5.84 5.24
CA PHE A 51 5.70 -5.29 6.31
C PHE A 51 4.22 -5.65 6.08
N GLY A 52 3.45 -5.72 7.16
CA GLY A 52 2.01 -5.92 7.13
C GLY A 52 1.33 -5.08 8.21
N ILE A 53 0.31 -4.33 7.83
CA ILE A 53 -0.39 -3.37 8.68
C ILE A 53 -1.88 -3.63 8.57
N ILE A 54 -2.52 -3.92 9.71
CA ILE A 54 -3.97 -4.06 9.78
C ILE A 54 -4.58 -2.66 9.77
N THR A 55 -5.36 -2.38 8.73
CA THR A 55 -6.19 -1.19 8.58
C THR A 55 -7.64 -1.54 8.95
N SER A 56 -8.31 -0.60 9.63
CA SER A 56 -9.59 -0.81 10.32
C SER A 56 -10.80 -0.69 9.38
N ALA A 57 -11.94 -1.24 9.82
CA ALA A 57 -13.24 -1.20 9.14
C ALA A 57 -13.85 0.19 8.97
N ASP A 58 -13.26 1.23 9.55
CA ASP A 58 -13.75 2.59 9.39
C ASP A 58 -13.46 3.10 7.98
N ARG A 59 -14.53 3.15 7.18
CA ARG A 59 -14.59 3.44 5.74
C ARG A 59 -14.07 4.83 5.33
N LYS A 60 -13.65 5.67 6.29
CA LYS A 60 -12.87 6.87 6.01
C LYS A 60 -11.45 6.42 5.64
N LYS A 61 -11.31 5.87 4.42
CA LYS A 61 -10.07 5.51 3.72
C LYS A 61 -8.89 6.20 4.40
N LYS A 62 -8.28 5.56 5.41
CA LYS A 62 -7.02 6.11 5.94
C LYS A 62 -6.12 6.08 4.72
N PRO A 63 -5.61 7.25 4.28
CA PRO A 63 -4.87 7.27 3.04
C PRO A 63 -3.74 6.26 3.19
N LEU A 64 -3.53 5.42 2.18
CA LEU A 64 -2.42 4.46 2.17
C LEU A 64 -1.09 5.21 2.03
N SER A 65 -1.15 6.46 1.56
CA SER A 65 -0.01 7.30 1.25
C SER A 65 0.90 7.62 2.45
N PRO A 66 0.40 7.96 3.66
CA PRO A 66 1.23 8.02 4.87
C PRO A 66 1.84 6.68 5.27
N LEU A 67 1.17 5.55 5.02
CA LEU A 67 1.73 4.23 5.32
C LEU A 67 2.90 3.93 4.37
N ILE A 68 2.72 4.19 3.08
CA ILE A 68 3.78 4.10 2.05
C ILE A 68 4.95 5.00 2.45
N ALA A 69 4.71 6.27 2.80
CA ALA A 69 5.76 7.22 3.15
C ALA A 69 6.55 6.82 4.42
N LYS A 70 5.91 6.09 5.34
CA LYS A 70 6.49 5.63 6.60
C LYS A 70 7.26 4.32 6.47
N HIS A 71 6.77 3.40 5.64
CA HIS A 71 7.26 2.02 5.57
C HIS A 71 8.09 1.71 4.32
N ILE A 72 8.12 2.61 3.33
CA ILE A 72 8.91 2.45 2.11
C ILE A 72 9.95 3.57 2.02
N ALA A 73 11.22 3.22 1.89
CA ALA A 73 12.31 4.17 1.80
C ALA A 73 12.24 4.98 0.49
N ALA A 74 12.58 6.27 0.55
CA ALA A 74 12.60 7.16 -0.61
C ALA A 74 13.49 6.59 -1.75
N GLY A 75 13.14 6.91 -3.01
CA GLY A 75 13.85 6.41 -4.18
C GLY A 75 13.48 4.98 -4.61
N SER A 76 12.56 4.32 -3.89
CA SER A 76 12.08 2.98 -4.26
C SER A 76 11.24 3.00 -5.54
N THR A 77 11.31 1.91 -6.29
CA THR A 77 10.28 1.57 -7.29
C THR A 77 9.15 0.84 -6.59
N ILE A 78 7.95 1.42 -6.60
CA ILE A 78 6.75 0.81 -6.04
C ILE A 78 5.98 0.10 -7.17
N ILE A 79 5.58 -1.14 -6.93
CA ILE A 79 4.72 -1.92 -7.80
C ILE A 79 3.38 -2.15 -7.08
N SER A 80 2.27 -1.80 -7.71
CA SER A 80 0.94 -2.10 -7.18
C SER A 80 0.00 -2.60 -8.27
N ASP A 81 -1.06 -3.29 -7.86
CA ASP A 81 -2.23 -3.48 -8.73
C ASP A 81 -2.94 -2.13 -8.93
N GLN A 82 -3.77 -2.02 -9.97
CA GLN A 82 -4.35 -0.75 -10.44
C GLN A 82 -5.44 -0.15 -9.52
N PHE A 83 -5.34 -0.37 -8.21
CA PHE A 83 -6.39 0.03 -7.28
C PHE A 83 -6.41 1.55 -7.07
N SER A 84 -7.57 2.14 -7.33
CA SER A 84 -7.77 3.59 -7.31
C SER A 84 -7.51 4.26 -5.95
N SER A 85 -7.53 3.52 -4.84
CA SER A 85 -7.31 4.08 -3.50
C SER A 85 -5.87 4.55 -3.27
N TYR A 86 -4.90 3.97 -3.99
CA TYR A 86 -3.50 4.37 -3.91
C TYR A 86 -3.29 5.77 -4.49
N VAL A 87 -4.11 6.18 -5.47
CA VAL A 87 -3.79 7.32 -6.36
C VAL A 87 -4.95 8.27 -6.69
N SER A 88 -6.20 8.06 -6.27
CA SER A 88 -7.30 8.97 -6.70
C SER A 88 -7.62 10.14 -5.77
N VAL A 89 -7.43 11.34 -6.32
CA VAL A 89 -8.49 12.35 -6.40
C VAL A 89 -8.54 12.85 -7.85
N ASN A 90 -9.69 12.74 -8.54
CA ASN A 90 -9.96 13.32 -9.87
C ASN A 90 -9.16 12.83 -11.09
N GLY A 91 -8.78 11.55 -11.15
CA GLY A 91 -8.41 10.90 -12.42
C GLY A 91 -7.08 11.30 -13.07
N LYS A 92 -6.28 12.16 -12.43
CA LYS A 92 -4.95 12.56 -12.93
C LYS A 92 -3.95 12.81 -11.81
N HIS A 93 -3.48 11.77 -11.11
CA HIS A 93 -2.32 11.92 -10.24
C HIS A 93 -1.38 10.71 -10.39
N THR A 94 -0.08 10.97 -10.44
CA THR A 94 1.00 10.00 -10.19
C THR A 94 1.33 10.04 -8.68
N LEU A 95 2.11 9.09 -8.15
CA LEU A 95 2.59 9.16 -6.75
C LEU A 95 3.20 10.54 -6.40
N GLU A 96 3.75 11.24 -7.39
CA GLU A 96 4.43 12.53 -7.28
C GLU A 96 3.53 13.68 -6.82
N ASN A 97 2.25 13.65 -7.18
CA ASN A 97 1.31 14.71 -6.81
C ASN A 97 0.65 14.49 -5.44
N ASN A 98 0.95 13.38 -4.77
CA ASN A 98 0.43 13.10 -3.45
C ASN A 98 1.22 13.86 -2.39
N LYS A 99 0.53 14.67 -1.55
CA LYS A 99 1.16 15.49 -0.51
C LYS A 99 2.10 14.72 0.44
N TRP A 100 1.84 13.43 0.66
CA TRP A 100 2.62 12.58 1.56
C TRP A 100 3.84 11.93 0.89
N LEU A 101 3.83 11.86 -0.44
CA LEU A 101 4.85 11.18 -1.25
C LEU A 101 5.70 12.16 -2.06
N LYS A 102 5.28 13.44 -2.13
CA LYS A 102 6.03 14.52 -2.76
C LYS A 102 7.45 14.59 -2.18
N GLY A 103 8.45 14.64 -3.07
CA GLY A 103 9.87 14.72 -2.70
C GLY A 103 10.50 13.40 -2.25
N LYS A 104 9.76 12.28 -2.24
CA LYS A 104 10.31 10.95 -1.96
C LYS A 104 10.90 10.26 -3.19
N ASN A 105 10.72 10.82 -4.39
CA ASN A 105 11.26 10.30 -5.64
C ASN A 105 10.90 8.82 -5.91
N TYR A 106 9.65 8.44 -5.63
CA TYR A 106 9.18 7.08 -5.94
C TYR A 106 8.91 6.94 -7.42
N THR A 107 9.33 5.81 -8.00
CA THR A 107 8.86 5.38 -9.32
C THR A 107 7.65 4.47 -9.13
N HIS A 108 6.54 4.68 -9.85
CA HIS A 108 5.39 3.78 -9.79
C HIS A 108 5.32 2.92 -11.04
N LYS A 109 5.21 1.60 -10.87
CA LYS A 109 4.81 0.68 -11.93
C LYS A 109 3.49 0.01 -11.57
N TRP A 110 2.63 -0.11 -12.56
CA TRP A 110 1.36 -0.82 -12.44
C TRP A 110 1.53 -2.24 -12.93
N VAL A 111 1.06 -3.22 -12.16
CA VAL A 111 0.86 -4.57 -12.68
C VAL A 111 -0.52 -4.62 -13.29
N ASN A 112 -0.59 -4.39 -14.60
CA ASN A 112 -1.76 -4.76 -15.37
C ASN A 112 -1.60 -6.19 -15.83
N HIS A 113 -2.60 -7.02 -15.55
CA HIS A 113 -3.01 -8.08 -16.46
C HIS A 113 -3.22 -7.43 -17.84
N ASP A 114 -2.21 -7.46 -18.70
CA ASP A 114 -2.49 -7.44 -20.12
C ASP A 114 -3.27 -8.73 -20.44
N LYS A 115 -4.35 -8.58 -21.20
CA LYS A 115 -5.16 -9.69 -21.72
C LYS A 115 -4.38 -10.49 -22.76
#